data_AF-A0A444KBS5-F1
#
_entry.id   AF-A0A444KBS5-F1
#
_cell.length_a   1.000
_cell.length_b   1.000
_cell.length_c   1.000
_cell.angle_alpha   90.00
_cell.angle_beta   90.00
_cell.angle_gamma   90.00
#
_symmetry.space_group_name_H-M   'P 1'
#
loop_
_entity.id
_entity.type
_entity.pdbx_description
1 polymer ?
#
loop_
_entity_poly.entity_id
_entity_poly.type
_entity_poly.pdbx_seq_one_letter_code
_entity_poly.pdbx_strand_id
1 'polypeptide(L)'
;MMWNPEEFRAPELLPFAHTGQKFVRAAAAMQAHSVRALLRYQIEGVSFLKRRFEDDLKLVEELIGGDEFVDAFDVFVNFVQNATSDYAKEAGKFASIGAKLASETAGQVRKEAEATMNDMAAATLPA
;
A
#
# COMPACT_ATOMS: atom_id res chain seq x y z
N MET A 1 -24.39 -9.83 53.76
CA MET A 1 -24.18 -10.37 52.41
C MET A 1 -22.80 -9.92 51.97
N MET A 2 -21.81 -10.82 52.09
CA MET A 2 -20.39 -10.49 51.95
C MET A 2 -20.00 -10.68 50.49
N TRP A 3 -19.61 -9.58 49.83
CA TRP A 3 -19.18 -9.58 48.43
C TRP A 3 -17.93 -10.45 48.29
N ASN A 4 -17.98 -11.50 47.47
CA ASN A 4 -16.84 -12.40 47.25
C ASN A 4 -16.10 -11.99 45.96
N PRO A 5 -14.88 -11.44 46.04
CA PRO A 5 -14.10 -11.05 44.87
C PRO A 5 -13.54 -12.25 44.08
N GLU A 6 -13.66 -13.47 44.61
CA GLU A 6 -13.16 -14.71 43.96
C GLU A 6 -14.07 -15.21 42.82
N GLU A 7 -15.33 -14.79 42.73
CA GLU A 7 -16.22 -15.16 41.61
C GLU A 7 -15.76 -14.54 40.27
N PHE A 8 -14.89 -13.53 40.31
CA PHE A 8 -14.31 -12.90 39.11
C PHE A 8 -12.89 -13.35 38.80
N ARG A 9 -12.33 -14.34 39.52
CA ARG A 9 -10.95 -14.81 39.30
C ARG A 9 -10.86 -15.79 38.11
N ALA A 10 -10.92 -15.21 36.92
CA ALA A 10 -10.12 -15.50 35.71
C ALA A 10 -9.80 -16.99 35.37
N PRO A 11 -10.76 -17.68 34.74
CA PRO A 11 -10.43 -18.43 33.52
C PRO A 11 -11.19 -17.91 32.29
N GLU A 12 -12.37 -17.30 32.47
CA GLU A 12 -13.24 -16.92 31.36
C GLU A 12 -12.85 -15.60 30.67
N LEU A 13 -12.16 -14.68 31.36
CA LEU A 13 -11.68 -13.43 30.75
C LEU A 13 -10.43 -13.60 29.88
N LEU A 14 -9.68 -14.69 30.07
CA LEU A 14 -8.46 -14.99 29.32
C LEU A 14 -8.70 -15.20 27.81
N PRO A 15 -9.70 -16.00 27.36
CA PRO A 15 -9.98 -16.16 25.94
C PRO A 15 -10.44 -14.84 25.28
N PHE A 16 -11.24 -14.01 25.96
CA PHE A 16 -11.65 -12.70 25.44
C PHE A 16 -10.49 -11.71 25.35
N ALA A 17 -9.60 -11.68 26.35
CA ALA A 17 -8.40 -10.83 26.33
C ALA A 17 -7.42 -11.23 25.23
N HIS A 18 -7.19 -12.54 25.03
CA HIS A 18 -6.31 -13.07 23.99
C HIS A 18 -6.87 -12.84 22.57
N THR A 19 -8.18 -13.01 22.40
CA THR A 19 -8.88 -12.76 21.13
C THR A 19 -8.87 -11.26 20.78
N GLY A 20 -9.10 -10.39 21.77
CA GLY A 20 -9.00 -8.94 21.60
C GLY A 20 -7.59 -8.48 21.20
N GLN A 21 -6.55 -9.05 21.83
CA GLN A 21 -5.16 -8.76 21.47
C GLN A 21 -4.81 -9.18 20.03
N LYS A 22 -5.28 -10.34 19.58
CA LYS A 22 -5.11 -10.80 18.19
C LYS A 22 -5.78 -9.83 17.21
N PHE A 23 -7.01 -9.39 17.50
CA PHE A 23 -7.75 -8.44 16.67
C PHE A 23 -7.05 -7.09 16.56
N VAL A 24 -6.59 -6.52 17.68
CA VAL A 24 -5.87 -5.24 17.70
C VAL A 24 -4.57 -5.33 16.89
N ARG A 25 -3.83 -6.44 16.98
CA ARG A 25 -2.61 -6.64 16.19
C ARG A 25 -2.92 -6.76 14.69
N ALA A 26 -3.96 -7.51 14.31
CA ALA A 26 -4.38 -7.65 12.92
C ALA A 26 -4.79 -6.30 12.32
N ALA A 27 -5.60 -5.51 13.06
CA ALA A 27 -6.00 -4.16 12.67
C ALA A 27 -4.79 -3.22 12.53
N ALA A 28 -3.84 -3.25 13.48
CA ALA A 28 -2.63 -2.45 13.40
C ALA A 28 -1.75 -2.82 12.20
N ALA A 29 -1.61 -4.11 11.89
CA ALA A 29 -0.87 -4.58 10.72
C ALA A 29 -1.55 -4.12 9.42
N MET A 30 -2.87 -4.26 9.29
CA MET A 30 -3.63 -3.75 8.14
C MET A 30 -3.47 -2.24 7.97
N GLN A 31 -3.53 -1.49 9.08
CA GLN A 31 -3.34 -0.04 9.06
C GLN A 31 -1.92 0.32 8.60
N ALA A 32 -0.90 -0.38 9.11
CA ALA A 32 0.49 -0.17 8.70
C ALA A 32 0.72 -0.48 7.20
N HIS A 33 0.15 -1.57 6.68
CA HIS A 33 0.21 -1.91 5.25
C HIS A 33 -0.46 -0.84 4.39
N SER A 34 -1.63 -0.34 4.83
CA SER A 34 -2.38 0.70 4.12
C SER A 34 -1.61 2.03 4.09
N VAL A 35 -1.06 2.47 5.23
CA VAL A 35 -0.23 3.68 5.31
C VAL A 35 1.02 3.55 4.45
N ARG A 36 1.68 2.39 4.48
CA ARG A 36 2.88 2.14 3.67
C ARG A 36 2.58 2.20 2.17
N ALA A 37 1.47 1.61 1.73
CA ALA A 37 1.05 1.69 0.33
C ALA A 37 0.70 3.12 -0.07
N LEU A 38 -0.05 3.84 0.77
CA LEU A 38 -0.37 5.25 0.53
C LEU A 38 0.89 6.11 0.39
N LEU A 39 1.86 5.96 1.28
CA LEU A 39 3.12 6.69 1.20
C LEU A 39 3.90 6.35 -0.08
N ARG A 40 3.89 5.10 -0.53
CA ARG A 40 4.49 4.71 -1.82
C ARG A 40 3.78 5.37 -3.00
N TYR A 41 2.44 5.39 -3.00
CA TYR A 41 1.65 6.09 -4.01
C TYR A 41 2.02 7.58 -4.06
N GLN A 42 2.12 8.23 -2.90
CA GLN A 42 2.44 9.65 -2.80
C GLN A 42 3.87 9.94 -3.29
N ILE A 43 4.85 9.15 -2.86
CA ILE A 43 6.24 9.29 -3.29
C ILE A 43 6.34 9.14 -4.81
N GLU A 44 5.70 8.11 -5.37
CA GLU A 44 5.76 7.85 -6.81
C GLU A 44 5.08 8.97 -7.61
N GLY A 45 3.88 9.40 -7.19
CA GLY A 45 3.17 10.49 -7.85
C GLY A 45 3.92 11.82 -7.82
N VAL A 46 4.49 12.21 -6.68
CA VAL A 46 5.30 13.44 -6.57
C VAL A 46 6.57 13.32 -7.41
N SER A 47 7.20 12.15 -7.45
CA SER A 47 8.40 11.91 -8.28
C SER A 47 8.07 12.02 -9.77
N PHE A 48 6.91 11.53 -10.19
CA PHE A 48 6.42 11.70 -11.55
C PHE A 48 6.14 13.15 -11.90
N LEU A 49 5.41 13.88 -11.04
CA LEU A 49 5.14 15.31 -11.25
C LEU A 49 6.41 16.12 -11.39
N LYS A 50 7.41 15.88 -10.53
CA LYS A 50 8.72 16.54 -10.64
C LYS A 50 9.34 16.32 -12.02
N ARG A 51 9.46 15.06 -12.45
CA ARG A 51 10.03 14.73 -13.76
C ARG A 51 9.25 15.38 -14.90
N ARG A 52 7.91 15.39 -14.82
CA ARG A 52 7.06 16.03 -15.82
C ARG A 52 7.31 17.53 -15.93
N PHE A 53 7.49 18.22 -14.80
CA PHE A 53 7.86 19.65 -14.80
C PHE A 53 9.27 19.90 -15.34
N GLU A 54 10.22 19.00 -15.09
CA GLU A 54 11.56 19.10 -15.70
C GLU A 54 11.48 18.95 -17.23
N ASP A 55 10.65 18.02 -17.72
CA ASP A 55 10.42 17.86 -19.17
C ASP A 55 9.67 19.06 -19.77
N ASP A 56 8.70 19.64 -19.06
CA ASP A 56 7.98 20.85 -19.47
C ASP A 56 8.94 22.06 -19.59
N LEU A 57 9.82 22.23 -18.61
CA LEU A 57 10.83 23.29 -18.64
C LEU A 57 11.76 23.12 -19.83
N LYS A 58 12.25 21.90 -20.06
CA LYS A 58 13.11 21.58 -21.19
C LYS A 58 12.42 21.88 -22.53
N LEU A 59 11.13 21.54 -22.67
CA LEU A 59 10.36 21.87 -23.87
C LEU A 59 10.34 23.39 -24.12
N VAL A 60 10.08 24.19 -23.08
CA VAL A 60 10.05 25.65 -23.21
C VAL A 60 11.41 26.20 -23.63
N GLU A 61 12.50 25.70 -23.05
CA GLU A 61 13.86 26.09 -23.41
C GLU A 61 14.20 25.74 -24.86
N GLU A 62 13.84 24.53 -25.32
CA GLU A 62 14.07 24.09 -26.70
C GLU A 62 13.23 24.88 -27.72
N LEU A 63 11.97 25.22 -27.38
CA LEU A 63 11.11 26.01 -28.24
C LEU A 63 11.55 27.48 -28.37
N ILE A 64 12.12 28.06 -27.32
CA ILE A 64 12.63 29.44 -27.36
C ILE A 64 13.98 29.51 -28.10
N GLY A 65 14.78 28.43 -28.05
CA GLY A 65 16.10 28.36 -28.68
C GLY A 65 16.10 27.99 -30.18
N GLY A 66 14.98 27.55 -30.74
CA GLY A 66 14.89 27.14 -32.15
C GLY A 66 14.56 28.31 -33.09
N ASP A 67 15.35 28.47 -34.17
CA ASP A 67 15.15 29.51 -35.18
C ASP A 67 14.11 29.12 -36.28
N GLU A 68 13.81 27.83 -36.44
CA GLU A 68 12.90 27.33 -37.48
C GLU A 68 11.63 26.64 -36.92
N PHE A 69 10.50 26.84 -37.61
CA PHE A 69 9.21 26.23 -37.25
C PHE A 69 9.23 24.70 -37.31
N VAL A 70 9.96 24.12 -38.28
CA VAL A 70 10.08 22.66 -38.44
C VAL A 70 10.79 22.05 -37.23
N ASP A 71 11.87 22.68 -36.76
CA ASP A 71 12.59 22.24 -35.55
C ASP A 71 11.69 22.33 -34.31
N ALA A 72 10.92 23.41 -34.17
CA ALA A 72 9.97 23.56 -33.06
C ALA A 72 8.85 22.49 -33.09
N PHE A 73 8.37 22.12 -34.28
CA PHE A 73 7.35 21.08 -34.43
C PHE A 73 7.89 19.69 -34.09
N ASP A 74 9.10 19.35 -34.53
CA ASP A 74 9.75 18.07 -34.22
C ASP A 74 10.03 17.93 -32.71
N VAL A 75 10.51 19.00 -32.07
CA VAL A 75 10.67 19.08 -30.61
C VAL A 75 9.34 18.79 -29.90
N PHE A 76 8.26 19.43 -30.35
CA PHE A 76 6.93 19.25 -29.75
C PHE A 76 6.39 17.82 -29.93
N VAL A 77 6.50 17.24 -31.13
CA VAL A 77 6.04 15.87 -31.39
C VAL A 77 6.81 14.85 -30.54
N ASN A 78 8.13 14.99 -30.46
CA ASN A 78 8.97 14.13 -29.62
C ASN A 78 8.57 14.23 -28.14
N PHE A 79 8.31 15.44 -27.66
CA PHE A 79 7.81 15.65 -26.31
C PHE A 79 6.47 14.94 -26.05
N VAL A 80 5.50 15.05 -26.96
CA VAL A 80 4.19 14.40 -26.81
C VAL A 80 4.32 12.86 -26.79
N GLN A 81 5.18 12.31 -27.65
CA GLN A 81 5.44 10.87 -27.67
C GLN A 81 6.08 10.38 -26.36
N ASN A 82 7.09 11.11 -25.88
CA ASN A 82 7.75 10.81 -24.61
C ASN A 82 6.78 10.91 -23.42
N ALA A 83 5.99 11.99 -23.36
CA ALA A 83 4.97 12.18 -22.33
C ALA A 83 3.97 11.01 -22.32
N THR A 84 3.47 10.61 -23.49
CA THR A 84 2.53 9.47 -23.60
C THR A 84 3.13 8.18 -23.05
N SER A 85 4.39 7.88 -23.41
CA SER A 85 5.12 6.71 -22.91
C SER A 85 5.30 6.77 -21.40
N ASP A 86 5.61 7.93 -20.85
CA ASP A 86 5.87 8.10 -19.43
C ASP A 86 4.60 8.02 -18.59
N TYR A 87 3.46 8.55 -19.05
CA TYR A 87 2.17 8.32 -18.40
C TYR A 87 1.79 6.83 -18.37
N ALA A 88 2.03 6.11 -19.46
CA ALA A 88 1.76 4.67 -19.52
C ALA A 88 2.63 3.87 -18.52
N LYS A 89 3.94 4.19 -18.46
CA LYS A 89 4.85 3.60 -17.48
C LYS A 89 4.42 3.92 -16.04
N GLU A 90 4.01 5.15 -15.80
CA GLU A 90 3.61 5.61 -14.47
C GLU A 90 2.34 4.91 -13.98
N ALA A 91 1.34 4.75 -14.86
CA ALA A 91 0.16 3.93 -14.58
C ALA A 91 0.56 2.48 -14.21
N GLY A 92 1.54 1.90 -14.89
CA GLY A 92 2.09 0.59 -14.57
C GLY A 92 2.73 0.52 -13.17
N LYS A 93 3.45 1.56 -12.75
CA LYS A 93 4.03 1.63 -11.40
C LYS A 93 2.95 1.72 -10.33
N PHE A 94 1.92 2.55 -10.54
CA PHE A 94 0.76 2.61 -9.64
C PHE A 94 0.06 1.26 -9.52
N ALA A 95 -0.18 0.59 -10.64
CA ALA A 95 -0.75 -0.76 -10.64
C ALA A 95 0.13 -1.75 -9.85
N SER A 96 1.46 -1.65 -9.97
CA SER A 96 2.40 -2.49 -9.19
C SER A 96 2.32 -2.23 -7.69
N ILE A 97 2.20 -0.96 -7.25
CA ILE A 97 1.99 -0.62 -5.84
C ILE A 97 0.69 -1.23 -5.33
N GLY A 98 -0.39 -1.13 -6.11
CA GLY A 98 -1.68 -1.74 -5.80
C GLY A 98 -1.62 -3.27 -5.70
N ALA A 99 -0.99 -3.93 -6.68
CA ALA A 99 -0.80 -5.39 -6.68
C ALA A 99 0.01 -5.85 -5.45
N LYS A 100 1.04 -5.08 -5.07
CA LYS A 100 1.84 -5.35 -3.87
C LYS A 100 1.01 -5.24 -2.59
N LEU A 101 0.18 -4.20 -2.46
CA LEU A 101 -0.73 -4.07 -1.32
C LEU A 101 -1.69 -5.25 -1.24
N ALA A 102 -2.33 -5.60 -2.36
CA ALA A 102 -3.25 -6.74 -2.42
C ALA A 102 -2.57 -8.07 -2.04
N SER A 103 -1.34 -8.30 -2.52
CA SER A 103 -0.56 -9.48 -2.17
C SER A 103 -0.16 -9.51 -0.69
N GLU A 104 0.23 -8.36 -0.11
CA GLU A 104 0.55 -8.25 1.32
C GLU A 104 -0.70 -8.57 2.17
N THR A 105 -1.87 -8.02 1.81
CA THR A 105 -3.16 -8.30 2.48
C THR A 105 -3.57 -9.76 2.37
N ALA A 106 -3.54 -10.35 1.17
CA ALA A 106 -3.87 -11.76 0.96
C ALA A 106 -2.95 -12.70 1.76
N GLY A 107 -1.66 -12.36 1.81
CA GLY A 107 -0.68 -13.09 2.63
C GLY A 107 -1.00 -13.03 4.13
N GLN A 108 -1.49 -11.89 4.63
CA GLN A 108 -1.91 -11.76 6.02
C GLN A 108 -3.18 -12.58 6.32
N VAL A 109 -4.21 -12.49 5.47
CA VAL A 109 -5.44 -13.30 5.61
C VAL A 109 -5.12 -14.80 5.64
N ARG A 110 -4.22 -15.27 4.78
CA ARG A 110 -3.80 -16.68 4.77
C ARG A 110 -3.16 -17.10 6.10
N LYS A 111 -2.27 -16.28 6.66
CA LYS A 111 -1.64 -16.55 7.96
C LYS A 111 -2.65 -16.59 9.10
N GLU A 112 -3.63 -15.70 9.08
CA GLU A 112 -4.70 -15.67 10.09
C GLU A 112 -5.57 -16.94 10.00
N ALA A 113 -5.93 -17.38 8.79
CA ALA A 113 -6.67 -18.62 8.58
C ALA A 113 -5.89 -19.88 9.05
N GLU A 114 -4.60 -19.97 8.73
CA GLU A 114 -3.71 -21.05 9.20
C GLU A 114 -3.62 -21.08 10.74
N ALA A 115 -3.49 -19.91 11.37
CA ALA A 115 -3.45 -19.81 12.83
C ALA A 115 -4.76 -20.28 13.47
N THR A 116 -5.92 -19.90 12.92
CA THR A 116 -7.23 -20.35 13.43
C THR A 116 -7.40 -21.87 13.28
N MET A 117 -6.97 -22.46 12.15
CA MET A 117 -6.99 -23.92 11.97
C MET A 117 -6.12 -24.63 13.01
N ASN A 118 -4.92 -24.14 13.26
CA ASN A 118 -4.02 -24.70 14.26
C ASN A 118 -4.58 -24.59 15.69
N ASP A 119 -5.21 -23.46 16.03
CA ASP A 119 -5.86 -23.27 17.34
C ASP A 119 -7.02 -24.27 17.53
N MET A 120 -7.84 -24.53 16.50
CA MET A 120 -8.92 -25.52 16.56
C MET A 120 -8.40 -26.96 16.67
N ALA A 121 -7.32 -27.29 15.96
CA ALA A 121 -6.68 -28.60 16.04
C ALA A 121 -6.08 -28.84 17.43
N ALA A 122 -5.43 -27.83 18.02
CA ALA A 122 -4.90 -27.93 19.38
C ALA A 122 -6.00 -28.11 20.44
N ALA A 123 -7.16 -27.49 20.24
CA ALA A 123 -8.32 -27.62 21.14
C ALA A 123 -9.05 -28.97 21.05
N THR A 124 -8.78 -29.79 20.03
CA THR A 124 -9.45 -31.08 19.81
C THR A 124 -8.61 -32.30 20.20
N LEU A 125 -7.36 -32.10 20.64
CA LEU A 125 -6.53 -33.18 21.19
C LEU A 125 -7.00 -33.52 22.63
N PRO A 126 -7.28 -34.79 22.95
CA PRO A 126 -7.62 -35.20 24.32
C PRO A 126 -6.42 -35.02 25.26
N ALA A 127 -6.71 -34.56 26.48
CA ALA A 127 -5.75 -34.36 27.57
C ALA A 127 -5.08 -35.66 28.04
#